data_AF-A0AAV5BWV3-F1
#
_entry.id   AF-A0AAV5BWV3-F1
#
_cell.length_a   1.000
_cell.length_b   1.000
_cell.length_c   1.000
_cell.angle_alpha   90.00
_cell.angle_beta   90.00
_cell.angle_gamma   90.00
#
_symmetry.space_group_name_H-M   'P 1'
#
loop_
_entity.id
_entity.type
_entity.pdbx_description
1 polymer ?
#
loop_
_entity_poly.entity_id
_entity_poly.type
_entity_poly.pdbx_seq_one_letter_code
_entity_poly.pdbx_strand_id
1 'polypeptide(L)'
;MELGQLEPTFETLVESFVFLDKNKDGYVSKSEMIQAINETIGGERSSGRIGMKRFEEMDWDKNGTVTFKEFLFAFTRWVGIDDNEDEDDDDIE
;
A
#
# COMPACT_ATOMS: atom_id res chain seq x y z
N MET A 1 13.38 0.00 -15.41
CA MET A 1 13.37 0.94 -14.27
C MET A 1 14.73 1.64 -14.16
N GLU A 2 14.81 2.95 -14.39
CA GLU A 2 16.02 3.73 -14.04
C GLU A 2 16.09 3.89 -12.52
N LEU A 3 17.23 3.52 -11.92
CA LEU A 3 17.49 3.58 -10.47
C LEU A 3 17.26 4.97 -9.85
N GLY A 4 17.26 6.04 -10.64
CA GLY A 4 17.06 7.43 -10.18
C GLY A 4 15.63 7.76 -9.72
N GLN A 5 14.62 6.97 -10.09
CA GLN A 5 13.25 7.17 -9.57
C GLN A 5 12.98 6.36 -8.30
N LEU A 6 13.89 5.44 -7.93
CA LEU A 6 13.66 4.50 -6.83
C LEU A 6 13.83 5.13 -5.44
N GLU A 7 14.79 6.04 -5.27
CA GLU A 7 15.01 6.76 -4.00
C GLU A 7 13.78 7.55 -3.54
N PRO A 8 13.21 8.48 -4.35
CA PRO A 8 12.04 9.24 -3.92
C PRO A 8 10.80 8.35 -3.72
N THR A 9 10.66 7.27 -4.50
CA THR A 9 9.59 6.29 -4.30
C THR A 9 9.76 5.54 -2.98
N PHE A 10 10.99 5.14 -2.65
CA PHE A 10 11.28 4.48 -1.37
C PHE A 10 11.03 5.39 -0.18
N GLU A 11 11.46 6.65 -0.24
CA GLU A 11 11.16 7.65 0.80
C GLU A 11 9.64 7.81 0.97
N THR A 12 8.90 7.96 -0.13
CA THR A 12 7.43 8.08 -0.10
C THR A 12 6.76 6.86 0.53
N LEU A 13 7.25 5.66 0.23
CA LEU A 13 6.76 4.40 0.81
C LEU A 13 6.98 4.35 2.33
N VAL A 14 8.20 4.71 2.76
CA VAL A 14 8.56 4.73 4.18
C VAL A 14 7.74 5.78 4.94
N GLU A 15 7.62 6.99 4.40
CA GLU A 15 6.82 8.06 4.99
C GLU A 15 5.34 7.69 5.09
N SER A 16 4.80 7.06 4.04
CA SER A 16 3.41 6.57 4.04
C SER A 16 3.19 5.51 5.12
N PHE A 17 4.12 4.57 5.28
CA PHE A 17 4.01 3.56 6.33
C PHE A 17 4.09 4.17 7.73
N VAL A 18 5.05 5.08 7.96
CA VAL A 18 5.19 5.79 9.24
C VAL A 18 3.97 6.66 9.54
N PHE A 19 3.31 7.21 8.52
CA PHE A 19 2.07 7.96 8.69
C PHE A 19 0.90 7.07 9.15
N LEU A 20 0.87 5.82 8.68
CA LEU A 20 -0.13 4.81 9.04
C LEU A 20 0.14 4.22 10.43
N ASP A 21 1.37 3.82 10.73
CA ASP A 21 1.79 3.25 12.02
C ASP A 21 1.88 4.34 13.11
N LYS A 22 0.72 4.64 13.73
CA LYS A 22 0.60 5.74 14.70
C LYS A 22 1.32 5.43 16.01
N ASN A 23 1.24 4.17 16.46
CA ASN A 23 1.82 3.76 17.74
C ASN A 23 3.33 3.41 17.61
N LYS A 24 3.85 3.29 16.39
CA LYS A 24 5.25 2.98 16.04
C LYS A 24 5.69 1.59 16.50
N ASP A 25 4.79 0.62 16.45
CA ASP A 25 5.09 -0.77 16.80
C ASP A 25 5.64 -1.60 15.62
N GLY A 26 5.70 -1.00 14.42
CA GLY A 26 6.17 -1.65 13.20
C GLY A 26 5.08 -2.37 12.42
N TYR A 27 3.84 -2.27 12.86
CA TYR A 27 2.66 -2.83 12.22
C TYR A 27 1.59 -1.77 12.05
N VAL A 28 0.73 -1.95 11.04
CA VAL A 28 -0.47 -1.11 10.89
C VAL A 28 -1.67 -1.93 11.26
N SER A 29 -2.39 -1.52 12.30
CA SER A 29 -3.66 -2.13 12.70
C SER A 29 -4.84 -1.60 11.86
N LYS A 30 -5.96 -2.33 11.86
CA LYS A 30 -7.22 -1.87 11.24
C LYS A 30 -7.66 -0.51 11.75
N SER A 31 -7.52 -0.27 13.06
CA SER A 31 -7.86 1.00 13.70
C SER A 31 -7.01 2.15 13.18
N GLU A 32 -5.71 1.93 13.04
CA GLU A 32 -4.77 2.96 12.57
C GLU A 32 -4.99 3.29 11.10
N MET A 33 -5.27 2.29 10.26
CA MET A 33 -5.67 2.51 8.87
C MET A 33 -6.92 3.38 8.75
N ILE A 34 -7.97 3.05 9.52
CA ILE A 34 -9.22 3.82 9.53
C ILE A 34 -8.97 5.24 10.03
N GLN A 35 -8.18 5.39 11.09
CA GLN A 35 -7.82 6.69 11.64
C GLN A 35 -7.10 7.55 10.60
N ALA A 36 -6.05 7.03 9.98
CA ALA A 36 -5.25 7.74 8.99
C ALA A 36 -6.09 8.20 7.79
N ILE A 37 -6.99 7.34 7.31
CA ILE A 37 -7.90 7.68 6.21
C ILE A 37 -8.93 8.74 6.59
N ASN A 38 -9.44 8.70 7.83
CA ASN A 38 -10.33 9.74 8.31
C ASN A 38 -9.63 11.10 8.45
N GLU A 39 -8.35 11.11 8.84
CA GLU A 39 -7.51 12.31 8.91
C GLU A 39 -7.26 12.91 7.51
N THR A 40 -7.04 12.07 6.49
CA THR A 40 -6.73 12.54 5.13
C THR A 40 -7.96 12.99 4.33
N ILE A 41 -9.10 12.31 4.47
CA ILE A 41 -10.31 12.52 3.64
C ILE A 41 -11.39 13.34 4.38
N GLY A 42 -11.09 13.90 5.55
CA GLY A 42 -12.00 14.82 6.25
C GLY A 42 -13.31 14.19 6.73
N GLY A 43 -13.35 12.87 6.94
CA GLY A 43 -14.49 12.18 7.55
C GLY A 43 -15.70 11.89 6.65
N GLU A 44 -15.52 11.78 5.33
CA GLU A 44 -16.61 11.30 4.46
C GLU A 44 -17.09 9.88 4.84
N ARG A 45 -18.40 9.63 4.76
CA ARG A 45 -19.02 8.35 5.17
C ARG A 45 -18.52 7.13 4.39
N SER A 46 -17.94 7.33 3.22
CA SER A 46 -17.35 6.31 2.35
C SER A 46 -15.92 5.92 2.76
N SER A 47 -15.21 6.77 3.50
CA SER A 47 -13.78 6.64 3.80
C SER A 47 -13.46 5.38 4.59
N GLY A 48 -14.30 5.02 5.57
CA GLY A 48 -14.13 3.80 6.36
C GLY A 48 -14.24 2.51 5.54
N ARG A 49 -15.09 2.48 4.50
CA ARG A 49 -15.25 1.30 3.64
C ARG A 49 -14.07 1.13 2.69
N ILE A 50 -13.53 2.24 2.17
CA ILE A 50 -12.33 2.24 1.32
C ILE A 50 -11.13 1.77 2.14
N GLY A 51 -10.95 2.31 3.34
CA GLY A 51 -9.87 1.90 4.23
C GLY A 51 -9.92 0.45 4.63
N MET A 52 -11.11 -0.07 4.94
CA MET A 52 -11.27 -1.48 5.25
C MET A 52 -10.88 -2.37 4.07
N LYS A 53 -11.31 -2.04 2.85
CA LYS A 53 -10.93 -2.83 1.66
C LYS A 53 -9.43 -2.81 1.41
N ARG A 54 -8.80 -1.63 1.49
CA ARG A 54 -7.35 -1.50 1.30
C ARG A 54 -6.58 -2.27 2.38
N PHE A 55 -7.05 -2.22 3.61
CA PHE A 55 -6.50 -3.05 4.69
C PHE A 55 -6.57 -4.54 4.35
N GLU A 56 -7.74 -5.03 3.95
CA GLU A 56 -7.95 -6.45 3.60
C GLU A 56 -7.10 -6.90 2.41
N GLU A 57 -6.80 -6.00 1.47
CA GLU A 57 -5.89 -6.26 0.35
C GLU A 57 -4.42 -6.37 0.76
N MET A 58 -4.04 -5.78 1.91
CA MET A 58 -2.68 -5.81 2.46
C MET A 58 -2.46 -6.96 3.46
N ASP A 59 -3.44 -7.26 4.31
CA ASP A 59 -3.39 -8.29 5.36
C ASP A 59 -3.51 -9.71 4.75
N TRP A 60 -2.44 -10.17 4.10
CA TRP A 60 -2.43 -11.40 3.30
C TRP A 60 -2.54 -12.65 4.16
N ASP A 61 -1.88 -12.66 5.32
CA ASP A 61 -1.97 -13.77 6.27
C ASP A 61 -3.22 -13.71 7.17
N LYS A 62 -3.97 -12.60 7.10
CA LYS A 62 -5.22 -12.34 7.83
C LYS A 62 -5.05 -12.36 9.34
N ASN A 63 -3.87 -11.99 9.83
CA ASN A 63 -3.58 -11.90 11.26
C ASN A 63 -4.17 -10.62 11.89
N GLY A 64 -4.70 -9.69 11.09
CA GLY A 64 -5.33 -8.45 11.54
C GLY A 64 -4.37 -7.28 11.70
N THR A 65 -3.13 -7.43 11.25
CA THR A 65 -2.08 -6.40 11.20
C THR A 65 -1.41 -6.41 9.83
N VAL A 66 -0.89 -5.28 9.39
CA VAL A 66 -0.14 -5.17 8.14
C VAL A 66 1.31 -4.87 8.46
N THR A 67 2.21 -5.75 8.04
CA THR A 67 3.65 -5.53 8.10
C THR A 67 4.12 -4.58 7.00
N PHE A 68 5.31 -3.98 7.16
CA PHE A 68 5.92 -3.18 6.10
C PHE A 68 6.07 -3.96 4.79
N LYS A 69 6.37 -5.26 4.88
CA LYS A 69 6.49 -6.16 3.71
C LYS A 69 5.16 -6.25 2.96
N GLU A 70 4.07 -6.53 3.67
CA GLU A 70 2.73 -6.62 3.09
C GLU A 70 2.27 -5.30 2.46
N PHE A 71 2.50 -4.19 3.16
CA PHE A 71 2.26 -2.84 2.63
C PHE A 71 3.02 -2.62 1.31
N LEU A 72 4.32 -2.93 1.29
CA LEU A 72 5.16 -2.72 0.11
C LEU A 72 4.67 -3.51 -1.11
N PHE A 73 4.34 -4.79 -0.94
CA PHE A 73 3.83 -5.62 -2.04
C PHE A 73 2.47 -5.13 -2.56
N ALA A 74 1.55 -4.74 -1.68
CA ALA A 74 0.27 -4.20 -2.12
C ALA A 74 0.45 -2.85 -2.84
N PHE A 75 1.31 -1.97 -2.31
CA PHE A 75 1.52 -0.64 -2.86
C PHE A 75 2.19 -0.68 -4.23
N THR A 76 3.22 -1.52 -4.40
CA THR A 76 3.87 -1.72 -5.71
C THR A 76 2.88 -2.21 -6.78
N ARG A 77 1.94 -3.08 -6.39
CA ARG A 77 0.85 -3.53 -7.27
C ARG A 77 -0.18 -2.43 -7.58
N TRP A 78 -0.53 -1.57 -6.62
CA TRP A 78 -1.46 -0.46 -6.86
C TRP A 78 -0.86 0.66 -7.73
N VAL A 79 0.44 0.88 -7.64
CA VAL A 79 1.16 1.90 -8.42
C VAL A 79 1.52 1.42 -9.83
N GLY A 80 1.24 0.14 -10.15
CA GLY A 80 1.50 -0.40 -11.49
C GLY A 80 2.99 -0.58 -11.81
N ILE A 81 3.83 -0.72 -10.79
CA ILE A 81 5.27 -0.99 -11.00
C ILE A 81 5.49 -2.38 -11.63
N ASP A 82 4.48 -3.25 -11.51
CA ASP A 82 4.40 -4.60 -12.06
C ASP A 82 4.01 -4.66 -13.56
N ASP A 83 3.70 -3.52 -14.22
CA ASP A 83 3.42 -3.47 -15.68
C ASP A 83 4.71 -3.62 -16.53
N ASN A 84 5.69 -4.40 -16.05
CA ASN A 84 6.77 -4.95 -16.86
C ASN A 84 6.60 -6.48 -17.00
N GLU A 85 5.36 -6.97 -17.03
CA GLU A 85 5.05 -8.30 -17.57
C GLU A 85 4.86 -8.17 -19.09
N ASP A 86 5.98 -8.34 -19.81
CA ASP A 86 6.09 -8.99 -21.11
C ASP A 86 5.04 -8.64 -22.20
N GLU A 87 5.26 -7.54 -22.93
CA GLU A 87 4.89 -7.49 -24.35
C GLU A 87 5.91 -8.31 -25.18
N ASP A 88 6.00 -9.62 -24.92
CA ASP A 88 6.62 -10.60 -25.82
C ASP A 88 5.51 -11.56 -26.29
N ASP A 89 4.49 -11.02 -26.97
CA ASP A 89 3.69 -11.81 -27.92
C ASP A 89 4.49 -11.87 -29.24
N ASP A 90 5.58 -12.65 -29.23
CA ASP A 90 6.11 -13.23 -30.46
C ASP A 90 5.25 -14.45 -30.86
N ASP A 91 5.09 -14.61 -32.18
CA ASP A 91 4.54 -15.77 -32.94
C ASP A 91 2.98 -15.86 -33.05
N ILE A 92 2.30 -15.93 -34.21
CA ILE A 92 2.60 -16.51 -35.53
C ILE A 92 1.65 -15.92 -36.62
N GLU A 93 2.18 -15.48 -37.78
CA GLU A 93 1.66 -15.90 -39.11
C GLU A 93 2.78 -15.96 -40.16
#